data_AF-A0A537HTJ5-F1
#
_entry.id   AF-A0A537HTJ5-F1
#
_cell.length_a   1.000
_cell.length_b   1.000
_cell.length_c   1.000
_cell.angle_alpha   90.00
_cell.angle_beta   90.00
_cell.angle_gamma   90.00
#
_symmetry.space_group_name_H-M   'P 1'
#
loop_
_entity.id
_entity.type
_entity.pdbx_description
1 polymer ?
#
loop_
_entity_poly.entity_id
_entity_poly.type
_entity_poly.pdbx_seq_one_letter_code
_entity_poly.pdbx_strand_id
1 'polypeptide(L)'
;MLKIETLIIASKTDQASLNIAQTLIRHNGFLPLGPQTSEFDFYKDKDSMLVVGDKECIYVQPETLPVEPKRVIFVSKHKSAQDQPALTAHATGNLTTQAKYGGRPEEVSWVDPPVIKRALVSLRQGLSEAGLEMEVTMEATHHGPTSFGVPVCFIEIGSTPKQWTDPVLGGIVAKATLDAIQPKGTTINTVGFGGTHYSAKHTKLNLDSQYAIGHLVPKHAFEEGMTTSVLKATFEKTIGDCRTALVDWKGLKGRHRQWLLDNLLESSVEIVKC
;
A
#
# COMPACT_ATOMS: atom_id res chain seq x y z
N MET A 1 20.88 3.79 17.98
CA MET A 1 20.26 3.71 16.64
C MET A 1 19.46 4.98 16.39
N LEU A 2 19.48 5.50 15.16
CA LEU A 2 18.58 6.58 14.76
C LEU A 2 17.13 6.07 14.87
N LYS A 3 16.31 6.68 15.73
CA LYS A 3 14.87 6.41 15.73
C LYS A 3 14.27 7.05 14.49
N ILE A 4 13.78 6.24 13.56
CA ILE A 4 13.11 6.68 12.33
C ILE A 4 11.63 6.34 12.48
N GLU A 5 10.75 7.34 12.39
CA GLU A 5 9.31 7.09 12.45
C GLU A 5 8.83 6.47 11.12
N THR A 6 9.26 7.02 9.99
CA THR A 6 8.91 6.51 8.65
C THR A 6 10.16 6.32 7.80
N LEU A 7 10.30 5.13 7.22
CA LEU A 7 11.24 4.86 6.15
C LEU A 7 10.51 4.84 4.80
N ILE A 8 10.93 5.69 3.88
CA ILE A 8 10.51 5.71 2.49
C ILE A 8 11.56 4.96 1.68
N ILE A 9 11.14 3.99 0.87
CA ILE A 9 12.04 3.18 0.05
C ILE A 9 11.69 3.35 -1.41
N ALA A 10 12.71 3.67 -2.22
CA ALA A 10 12.65 3.78 -3.66
C ALA A 10 13.70 2.86 -4.30
N SER A 11 13.48 2.43 -5.53
CA SER A 11 14.44 1.61 -6.29
C SER A 11 15.15 2.38 -7.41
N LYS A 12 16.47 2.20 -7.55
CA LYS A 12 17.30 2.72 -8.65
C LYS A 12 16.94 2.11 -10.01
N THR A 13 16.28 0.95 -10.03
CA THR A 13 15.89 0.23 -11.26
C THR A 13 14.45 0.54 -11.70
N ASP A 14 13.77 1.43 -10.98
CA ASP A 14 12.38 1.81 -11.23
C ASP A 14 12.29 3.31 -11.53
N GLN A 15 11.78 3.63 -12.73
CA GLN A 15 11.66 5.01 -13.20
C GLN A 15 10.68 5.85 -12.37
N ALA A 16 9.58 5.25 -11.89
CA ALA A 16 8.63 5.95 -11.03
C ALA A 16 9.24 6.20 -9.65
N SER A 17 9.91 5.18 -9.08
CA SER A 17 10.68 5.31 -7.84
C SER A 17 11.65 6.49 -7.90
N LEU A 18 12.47 6.56 -8.96
CA LEU A 18 13.46 7.63 -9.13
C LEU A 18 12.81 9.01 -9.30
N ASN A 19 11.71 9.10 -10.06
CA ASN A 19 10.97 10.34 -10.26
C ASN A 19 10.44 10.90 -8.92
N ILE A 20 9.82 10.03 -8.11
CA ILE A 20 9.29 10.39 -6.79
C ILE A 20 10.43 10.77 -5.83
N ALA A 21 11.49 9.95 -5.78
CA ALA A 21 12.65 10.19 -4.91
C ALA A 21 13.35 11.52 -5.25
N GLN A 22 13.55 11.83 -6.53
CA GLN A 22 14.15 13.10 -6.95
C GLN A 22 13.31 14.29 -6.52
N THR A 23 11.98 14.18 -6.57
CA THR A 23 11.07 15.21 -6.07
C THR A 23 11.25 15.42 -4.57
N LEU A 24 11.24 14.33 -3.78
CA LEU A 24 11.45 14.39 -2.33
C LEU A 24 12.77 15.10 -1.97
N ILE A 25 13.85 14.79 -2.69
CA ILE A 25 15.18 15.37 -2.48
C ILE A 25 15.21 16.86 -2.87
N ARG A 26 14.69 17.23 -4.05
CA ARG A 26 14.82 18.59 -4.58
C ARG A 26 13.84 19.58 -3.98
N HIS A 27 12.65 19.11 -3.59
CA HIS A 27 11.52 19.98 -3.27
C HIS A 27 10.94 19.78 -1.88
N ASN A 28 11.29 18.69 -1.17
CA ASN A 28 10.68 18.36 0.12
C ASN A 28 11.68 18.18 1.27
N GLY A 29 12.90 18.73 1.14
CA GLY A 29 13.82 18.89 2.27
C GLY A 29 14.59 17.63 2.67
N PHE A 30 14.55 16.55 1.88
CA PHE A 30 15.38 15.37 2.12
C PHE A 30 16.84 15.66 1.78
N LEU A 31 17.66 15.83 2.82
CA LEU A 31 19.09 16.12 2.68
C LEU A 31 19.92 14.83 2.75
N PRO A 32 21.05 14.73 2.02
CA PRO A 32 21.94 13.57 2.09
C PRO A 32 22.37 13.26 3.52
N LEU A 33 22.29 11.99 3.91
CA LEU A 33 22.72 11.50 5.21
C LEU A 33 23.96 10.61 5.07
N GLY A 34 25.13 11.18 5.37
CA GLY A 34 26.39 10.44 5.35
C GLY A 34 26.85 10.03 3.94
N PRO A 35 27.91 9.20 3.87
CA PRO A 35 28.41 8.69 2.60
C PRO A 35 27.37 7.80 1.92
N GLN A 36 27.16 8.03 0.63
CA GLN A 36 26.33 7.17 -0.20
C GLN A 36 27.11 5.89 -0.52
N THR A 37 26.43 4.74 -0.57
CA THR A 37 27.08 3.45 -0.83
C THR A 37 26.71 2.95 -2.23
N SER A 38 27.40 1.90 -2.70
CA SER A 38 27.00 1.24 -3.95
C SER A 38 25.57 0.69 -3.88
N GLU A 39 25.15 0.24 -2.69
CA GLU A 39 23.87 -0.42 -2.47
C GLU A 39 22.74 0.61 -2.23
N PHE A 40 23.01 1.67 -1.47
CA PHE A 40 21.99 2.58 -0.99
C PHE A 40 22.44 4.04 -0.99
N ASP A 41 21.51 4.89 -1.41
CA ASP A 41 21.59 6.33 -1.21
C ASP A 41 20.66 6.73 -0.05
N PHE A 42 21.17 7.50 0.91
CA PHE A 42 20.49 7.85 2.14
C PHE A 42 20.20 9.34 2.21
N TYR A 43 18.95 9.68 2.51
CA TYR A 43 18.50 11.03 2.74
C TYR A 43 17.60 11.09 3.97
N LYS A 44 17.54 12.26 4.63
CA LYS A 44 16.77 12.46 5.85
C LYS A 44 16.02 13.79 5.81
N ASP A 45 14.77 13.77 6.26
CA ASP A 45 14.01 14.95 6.65
C ASP A 45 13.33 14.66 8.00
N LYS A 46 13.68 15.43 9.05
CA LYS A 46 13.15 15.27 10.41
C LYS A 46 13.18 13.80 10.90
N ASP A 47 12.02 13.20 11.10
CA ASP A 47 11.85 11.82 11.59
C ASP A 47 11.61 10.80 10.45
N SER A 48 11.75 11.25 9.20
CA SER A 48 11.64 10.43 8.00
C SER A 48 13.00 10.21 7.34
N MET A 49 13.20 9.02 6.80
CA MET A 49 14.38 8.68 6.00
C MET A 49 13.93 8.20 4.63
N LEU A 50 14.64 8.63 3.58
CA LEU A 50 14.51 8.09 2.24
C LEU A 50 15.73 7.23 1.94
N VAL A 51 15.50 6.00 1.50
CA VAL A 51 16.51 5.07 0.99
C VAL A 51 16.23 4.80 -0.47
N VAL A 52 17.24 5.04 -1.32
CA VAL A 52 17.19 4.67 -2.75
C VAL A 52 18.15 3.50 -2.97
N GLY A 53 17.60 2.30 -3.11
CA GLY A 53 18.35 1.03 -3.21
C GLY A 53 18.43 0.46 -4.61
N ASP A 54 19.35 -0.47 -4.85
CA ASP A 54 19.51 -1.15 -6.16
C ASP A 54 18.50 -2.27 -6.45
N LYS A 55 17.90 -2.87 -5.40
CA LYS A 55 16.89 -3.92 -5.51
C LYS A 55 15.51 -3.38 -5.89
N GLU A 56 14.70 -4.20 -6.55
CA GLU A 56 13.27 -3.92 -6.72
C GLU A 56 12.58 -3.95 -5.35
N CYS A 57 11.69 -2.97 -5.11
CA CYS A 57 11.00 -2.77 -3.84
C CYS A 57 10.31 -4.04 -3.30
N ILE A 58 9.72 -4.85 -4.19
CA ILE A 58 8.98 -6.07 -3.84
C ILE A 58 9.86 -7.18 -3.21
N TYR A 59 11.18 -7.09 -3.36
CA TYR A 59 12.16 -8.06 -2.82
C TYR A 59 13.01 -7.50 -1.68
N VAL A 60 12.76 -6.26 -1.24
CA VAL A 60 13.50 -5.66 -0.13
C VAL A 60 13.17 -6.39 1.17
N GLN A 61 14.21 -6.75 1.93
CA GLN A 61 14.09 -7.45 3.20
C GLN A 61 14.51 -6.53 4.35
N PRO A 62 13.84 -6.56 5.51
CA PRO A 62 14.14 -5.65 6.63
C PRO A 62 15.59 -5.78 7.12
N GLU A 63 16.19 -6.97 7.07
CA GLU A 63 17.57 -7.23 7.50
C GLU A 63 18.62 -6.57 6.60
N THR A 64 18.23 -6.15 5.38
CA THR A 64 19.11 -5.42 4.46
C THR A 64 19.12 -3.92 4.71
N LEU A 65 18.26 -3.42 5.60
CA LEU A 65 18.12 -2.00 5.88
C LEU A 65 18.98 -1.60 7.08
N PRO A 66 19.64 -0.43 7.05
CA PRO A 66 20.53 0.01 8.13
C PRO A 66 19.80 0.68 9.30
N VAL A 67 18.46 0.64 9.32
CA VAL A 67 17.62 1.29 10.32
C VAL A 67 16.41 0.43 10.66
N GLU A 68 15.90 0.60 11.88
CA GLU A 68 14.65 0.01 12.33
C GLU A 68 13.56 1.10 12.36
N PRO A 69 12.68 1.18 11.34
CA PRO A 69 11.63 2.18 11.29
C PRO A 69 10.36 1.70 12.02
N LYS A 70 9.44 2.61 12.37
CA LYS A 70 8.09 2.25 12.84
C LYS A 70 7.09 2.01 11.71
N ARG A 71 7.40 2.42 10.49
CA ARG A 71 6.60 2.25 9.28
C ARG A 71 7.49 2.27 8.05
N VAL A 72 7.10 1.51 7.02
CA VAL A 72 7.73 1.57 5.71
C VAL A 72 6.72 1.98 4.65
N ILE A 73 7.11 2.90 3.77
CA ILE A 73 6.36 3.26 2.56
C ILE A 73 7.26 3.01 1.37
N PHE A 74 6.82 2.14 0.47
CA PHE A 74 7.45 1.98 -0.83
C PHE A 74 6.82 2.97 -1.81
N VAL A 75 7.67 3.68 -2.55
CA VAL A 75 7.25 4.49 -3.69
C VAL A 75 7.73 3.79 -4.95
N SER A 76 6.82 3.37 -5.82
CA SER A 76 7.17 2.47 -6.93
C SER A 76 6.30 2.68 -8.17
N LYS A 77 6.62 1.97 -9.25
CA LYS A 77 5.77 1.84 -10.42
C LYS A 77 4.67 0.83 -10.17
N HIS A 78 3.48 1.19 -10.63
CA HIS A 78 2.41 0.26 -10.90
C HIS A 78 2.48 -0.18 -12.37
N LYS A 79 2.23 -1.46 -12.68
CA LYS A 79 2.12 -1.97 -14.07
C LYS A 79 0.86 -2.81 -14.26
N SER A 80 -0.15 -2.23 -14.89
CA SER A 80 -1.36 -2.94 -15.32
C SER A 80 -1.17 -3.64 -16.66
N ALA A 81 -1.74 -4.84 -16.83
CA ALA A 81 -1.79 -5.53 -18.12
C ALA A 81 -2.62 -4.80 -19.18
N GLN A 82 -3.47 -3.85 -18.77
CA GLN A 82 -4.31 -3.03 -19.66
C GLN A 82 -3.69 -1.66 -19.93
N ASP A 83 -2.49 -1.38 -19.40
CA ASP A 83 -1.79 -0.08 -19.51
C ASP A 83 -2.63 1.14 -19.05
N GLN A 84 -3.71 0.91 -18.29
CA GLN A 84 -4.60 1.96 -17.79
C GLN A 84 -3.83 2.89 -16.83
N PRO A 85 -3.73 4.20 -17.11
CA PRO A 85 -3.06 5.13 -16.21
C PRO A 85 -3.80 5.25 -14.87
N ALA A 86 -3.09 5.07 -13.76
CA ALA A 86 -3.63 5.20 -12.41
C ALA A 86 -2.55 5.65 -11.40
N LEU A 87 -2.97 6.32 -10.33
CA LEU A 87 -2.19 6.45 -9.09
C LEU A 87 -2.81 5.54 -8.05
N THR A 88 -1.99 4.72 -7.39
CA THR A 88 -2.50 3.65 -6.52
C THR A 88 -1.84 3.65 -5.15
N ALA A 89 -2.50 2.99 -4.20
CA ALA A 89 -1.90 2.64 -2.93
C ALA A 89 -2.50 1.33 -2.41
N HIS A 90 -1.66 0.48 -1.80
CA HIS A 90 -2.12 -0.83 -1.31
C HIS A 90 -1.20 -1.42 -0.23
N ALA A 91 -1.75 -2.42 0.47
CA ALA A 91 -1.00 -3.28 1.37
C ALA A 91 -0.31 -4.42 0.60
N THR A 92 0.76 -4.98 1.15
CA THR A 92 1.45 -6.13 0.55
C THR A 92 1.01 -7.45 1.19
N GLY A 93 1.13 -8.54 0.44
CA GLY A 93 0.75 -9.86 0.93
C GLY A 93 0.49 -10.86 -0.18
N ASN A 94 0.74 -12.14 0.11
CA ASN A 94 0.33 -13.24 -0.74
C ASN A 94 -0.81 -13.99 -0.05
N LEU A 95 -2.03 -13.87 -0.60
CA LEU A 95 -3.26 -14.38 0.02
C LEU A 95 -3.49 -15.88 -0.19
N THR A 96 -2.65 -16.51 -1.00
CA THR A 96 -2.76 -17.92 -1.39
C THR A 96 -1.39 -18.60 -1.32
N THR A 97 -1.33 -19.88 -1.70
CA THR A 97 -0.08 -20.67 -1.71
C THR A 97 0.96 -20.21 -2.73
N GLN A 98 0.65 -19.18 -3.53
CA GLN A 98 1.54 -18.62 -4.54
C GLN A 98 2.14 -17.29 -4.08
N ALA A 99 3.46 -17.15 -4.19
CA ALA A 99 4.18 -15.90 -3.95
C ALA A 99 5.12 -15.60 -5.13
N LYS A 100 4.53 -15.24 -6.28
CA LYS A 100 5.27 -15.07 -7.55
C LYS A 100 6.17 -13.82 -7.57
N TYR A 101 5.84 -12.82 -6.75
CA TYR A 101 6.45 -11.49 -6.79
C TYR A 101 6.90 -11.06 -5.40
N GLY A 102 7.80 -11.83 -4.79
CA GLY A 102 8.35 -11.53 -3.47
C GLY A 102 7.42 -11.89 -2.31
N GLY A 103 7.96 -11.79 -1.09
CA GLY A 103 7.28 -12.23 0.13
C GLY A 103 7.17 -13.75 0.25
N ARG A 104 6.43 -14.22 1.26
CA ARG A 104 6.15 -15.65 1.48
C ARG A 104 4.70 -15.98 1.10
N PRO A 105 4.41 -17.21 0.65
CA PRO A 105 3.04 -17.69 0.46
C PRO A 105 2.21 -17.58 1.75
N GLU A 106 0.91 -17.37 1.59
CA GLU A 106 -0.06 -17.32 2.70
C GLU A 106 0.33 -16.35 3.84
N GLU A 107 0.98 -15.25 3.47
CA GLU A 107 1.42 -14.23 4.41
C GLU A 107 1.06 -12.84 3.90
N VAL A 108 0.45 -12.04 4.77
CA VAL A 108 0.23 -10.60 4.56
C VAL A 108 1.19 -9.79 5.44
N SER A 109 1.55 -8.58 5.01
CA SER A 109 2.35 -7.66 5.83
C SER A 109 1.50 -7.01 6.92
N TRP A 110 2.14 -6.32 7.87
CA TRP A 110 1.43 -5.37 8.72
C TRP A 110 0.98 -4.16 7.89
N VAL A 111 -0.19 -3.60 8.20
CA VAL A 111 -0.72 -2.42 7.51
C VAL A 111 -1.35 -1.40 8.47
N ASP A 112 -1.18 -0.12 8.13
CA ASP A 112 -1.78 1.05 8.79
C ASP A 112 -2.83 1.66 7.84
N PRO A 113 -4.12 1.28 7.95
CA PRO A 113 -5.17 1.72 7.02
C PRO A 113 -5.29 3.24 6.85
N PRO A 114 -5.21 4.06 7.92
CA PRO A 114 -5.19 5.51 7.80
C PRO A 114 -4.13 6.04 6.82
N VAL A 115 -2.96 5.40 6.72
CA VAL A 115 -1.87 5.82 5.81
C VAL A 115 -2.31 5.64 4.37
N ILE A 116 -2.84 4.47 4.00
CA ILE A 116 -3.34 4.19 2.65
C ILE A 116 -4.46 5.16 2.29
N LYS A 117 -5.41 5.38 3.21
CA LYS A 117 -6.52 6.33 3.01
C LYS A 117 -6.02 7.74 2.73
N ARG A 118 -5.10 8.25 3.57
CA ARG A 118 -4.54 9.59 3.40
C ARG A 118 -3.76 9.72 2.11
N ALA A 119 -2.99 8.70 1.73
CA ALA A 119 -2.30 8.66 0.44
C ALA A 119 -3.31 8.84 -0.70
N LEU A 120 -4.34 8.00 -0.79
CA LEU A 120 -5.34 8.06 -1.87
C LEU A 120 -6.09 9.40 -1.92
N VAL A 121 -6.49 9.93 -0.77
CA VAL A 121 -7.12 11.25 -0.69
C VAL A 121 -6.19 12.33 -1.23
N SER A 122 -4.90 12.30 -0.84
CA SER A 122 -3.91 13.26 -1.32
C SER A 122 -3.59 13.09 -2.81
N LEU A 123 -3.55 11.86 -3.33
CA LEU A 123 -3.36 11.59 -4.76
C LEU A 123 -4.52 12.19 -5.57
N ARG A 124 -5.76 11.94 -5.14
CA ARG A 124 -6.96 12.49 -5.79
C ARG A 124 -6.98 14.01 -5.76
N GLN A 125 -6.60 14.61 -4.62
CA GLN A 125 -6.48 16.05 -4.50
C GLN A 125 -5.39 16.62 -5.41
N GLY A 126 -4.21 16.00 -5.46
CA GLY A 126 -3.10 16.46 -6.30
C GLY A 126 -3.41 16.41 -7.80
N LEU A 127 -4.11 15.38 -8.28
CA LEU A 127 -4.59 15.33 -9.66
C LEU A 127 -5.59 16.45 -9.98
N SER A 128 -6.54 16.68 -9.07
CA SER A 128 -7.52 17.76 -9.19
C SER A 128 -6.84 19.14 -9.25
N GLU A 129 -5.87 19.39 -8.37
CA GLU A 129 -5.08 20.63 -8.34
C GLU A 129 -4.24 20.85 -9.61
N ALA A 130 -3.76 19.76 -10.21
CA ALA A 130 -3.00 19.80 -11.46
C ALA A 130 -3.88 19.84 -12.72
N GLY A 131 -5.21 19.73 -12.59
CA GLY A 131 -6.13 19.64 -13.73
C GLY A 131 -5.96 18.36 -14.56
N LEU A 132 -5.52 17.26 -13.94
CA LEU A 132 -5.25 15.98 -14.60
C LEU A 132 -6.38 14.98 -14.35
N GLU A 133 -6.89 14.38 -15.42
CA GLU A 133 -7.85 13.28 -15.34
C GLU A 133 -7.12 11.93 -15.38
N MET A 134 -7.07 11.26 -14.23
CA MET A 134 -6.43 9.96 -14.06
C MET A 134 -7.14 9.19 -12.93
N GLU A 135 -7.15 7.86 -13.01
CA GLU A 135 -7.75 7.04 -11.97
C GLU A 135 -6.93 7.10 -10.67
N VAL A 136 -7.60 7.24 -9.52
CA VAL A 136 -7.02 6.98 -8.20
C VAL A 136 -7.73 5.79 -7.61
N THR A 137 -7.00 4.72 -7.34
CA THR A 137 -7.63 3.46 -6.94
C THR A 137 -6.79 2.66 -5.95
N MET A 138 -7.49 1.96 -5.05
CA MET A 138 -6.87 0.92 -4.24
C MET A 138 -6.59 -0.30 -5.10
N GLU A 139 -5.48 -0.97 -4.80
CA GLU A 139 -5.24 -2.32 -5.27
C GLU A 139 -5.52 -3.35 -4.19
N ALA A 140 -5.80 -4.57 -4.62
CA ALA A 140 -5.83 -5.73 -3.75
C ALA A 140 -4.51 -5.89 -2.99
N THR A 141 -4.57 -6.55 -1.84
CA THR A 141 -3.37 -7.01 -1.15
C THR A 141 -2.65 -8.01 -2.06
N HIS A 142 -1.44 -7.68 -2.50
CA HIS A 142 -0.66 -8.52 -3.39
C HIS A 142 0.84 -8.30 -3.24
N HIS A 143 1.63 -9.27 -3.72
CA HIS A 143 3.10 -9.29 -3.81
C HIS A 143 3.84 -9.00 -2.48
N GLY A 144 5.17 -9.05 -2.54
CA GLY A 144 6.06 -8.78 -1.42
C GLY A 144 6.37 -7.29 -1.23
N PRO A 145 7.08 -6.93 -0.14
CA PRO A 145 7.56 -7.82 0.90
C PRO A 145 6.50 -8.08 1.97
N THR A 146 6.59 -9.23 2.65
CA THR A 146 5.67 -9.64 3.73
C THR A 146 6.36 -9.76 5.09
N SER A 147 7.68 -9.64 5.10
CA SER A 147 8.57 -9.96 6.24
C SER A 147 8.77 -8.82 7.23
N PHE A 148 8.34 -7.60 6.93
CA PHE A 148 8.48 -6.46 7.83
C PHE A 148 7.63 -6.63 9.09
N GLY A 149 8.24 -6.45 10.26
CA GLY A 149 7.57 -6.46 11.57
C GLY A 149 6.81 -5.17 11.90
N VAL A 150 6.68 -4.25 10.93
CA VAL A 150 6.03 -2.94 11.05
C VAL A 150 5.12 -2.68 9.85
N PRO A 151 4.14 -1.76 9.95
CA PRO A 151 3.25 -1.45 8.85
C PRO A 151 3.97 -1.07 7.54
N VAL A 152 3.49 -1.64 6.43
CA VAL A 152 4.00 -1.46 5.07
C VAL A 152 2.85 -1.07 4.13
N CYS A 153 3.11 -0.13 3.22
CA CYS A 153 2.26 0.07 2.05
C CYS A 153 3.09 0.51 0.84
N PHE A 154 2.52 0.35 -0.34
CA PHE A 154 2.99 0.94 -1.59
C PHE A 154 2.14 2.17 -1.94
N ILE A 155 2.77 3.18 -2.55
CA ILE A 155 2.13 4.32 -3.20
C ILE A 155 2.78 4.46 -4.57
N GLU A 156 1.99 4.37 -5.64
CA GLU A 156 2.55 4.08 -6.96
C GLU A 156 2.07 5.02 -8.08
N ILE A 157 2.86 5.06 -9.14
CA ILE A 157 2.50 5.67 -10.42
C ILE A 157 2.36 4.57 -11.47
N GLY A 158 1.22 4.52 -12.16
CA GLY A 158 0.94 3.55 -13.21
C GLY A 158 0.43 4.16 -14.51
N SER A 159 0.45 3.45 -15.63
CA SER A 159 0.87 2.04 -15.75
C SER A 159 2.06 1.85 -16.69
N THR A 160 2.56 2.92 -17.32
CA THR A 160 3.57 2.86 -18.38
C THR A 160 4.69 3.87 -18.16
N PRO A 161 5.83 3.76 -18.88
CA PRO A 161 6.91 4.75 -18.81
C PRO A 161 6.46 6.19 -19.00
N LYS A 162 5.39 6.43 -19.78
CA LYS A 162 4.81 7.77 -19.97
C LYS A 162 4.40 8.40 -18.64
N GLN A 163 3.80 7.63 -17.75
CA GLN A 163 3.39 8.12 -16.43
C GLN A 163 4.54 8.07 -15.43
N TRP A 164 5.34 7.00 -15.45
CA TRP A 164 6.44 6.82 -14.49
C TRP A 164 7.45 7.96 -14.52
N THR A 165 7.70 8.55 -15.68
CA THR A 165 8.65 9.66 -15.84
C THR A 165 8.01 11.04 -15.85
N ASP A 166 6.69 11.15 -15.66
CA ASP A 166 6.01 12.44 -15.63
C ASP A 166 6.34 13.18 -14.31
N PRO A 167 7.04 14.33 -14.35
CA PRO A 167 7.46 15.04 -13.15
C PRO A 167 6.29 15.59 -12.33
N VAL A 168 5.13 15.87 -12.96
CA VAL A 168 3.94 16.32 -12.24
C VAL A 168 3.38 15.18 -11.40
N LEU A 169 3.31 13.96 -11.97
CA LEU A 169 2.89 12.78 -11.23
C LEU A 169 3.89 12.41 -10.12
N GLY A 170 5.19 12.56 -10.37
CA GLY A 170 6.24 12.44 -9.36
C GLY A 170 6.02 13.41 -8.19
N GLY A 171 5.69 14.66 -8.51
CA GLY A 171 5.25 15.71 -7.58
C GLY A 171 4.07 15.31 -6.71
N ILE A 172 2.99 14.84 -7.35
CA ILE A 172 1.74 14.45 -6.69
C ILE A 172 1.99 13.27 -5.74
N VAL A 173 2.70 12.24 -6.19
CA VAL A 173 2.97 11.06 -5.35
C VAL A 173 3.92 11.39 -4.20
N ALA A 174 4.97 12.18 -4.43
CA ALA A 174 5.86 12.62 -3.36
C ALA A 174 5.10 13.39 -2.26
N LYS A 175 4.22 14.32 -2.65
CA LYS A 175 3.34 15.03 -1.71
C LYS A 175 2.42 14.06 -0.97
N ALA A 176 1.80 13.12 -1.69
CA ALA A 176 0.91 12.13 -1.09
C ALA A 176 1.63 11.23 -0.08
N THR A 177 2.87 10.83 -0.33
CA THR A 177 3.70 10.08 0.62
C THR A 177 3.91 10.86 1.92
N LEU A 178 4.16 12.17 1.84
CA LEU A 178 4.37 13.01 3.03
C LEU A 178 3.06 13.32 3.78
N ASP A 179 1.96 13.50 3.06
CA ASP A 179 0.64 13.68 3.65
C ASP A 179 0.12 12.40 4.31
N ALA A 180 0.49 11.23 3.77
CA ALA A 180 0.11 9.93 4.29
C ALA A 180 0.65 9.66 5.70
N ILE A 181 1.77 10.28 6.08
CA ILE A 181 2.40 10.09 7.40
C ILE A 181 2.03 11.15 8.43
N GLN A 182 1.26 12.17 8.05
CA GLN A 182 0.81 13.20 9.00
C GLN A 182 -0.24 12.64 9.97
N PRO A 183 -0.19 13.01 11.26
CA PRO A 183 -1.21 12.62 12.23
C PRO A 183 -2.52 13.30 11.89
N LYS A 184 -3.57 12.53 11.54
CA LYS A 184 -4.91 13.07 11.27
C LYS A 184 -6.00 12.08 11.64
N GLY A 185 -6.99 12.59 12.37
CA GLY A 185 -8.35 12.06 12.48
C GLY A 185 -8.48 10.67 13.08
N THR A 186 -9.72 10.31 13.37
CA THR A 186 -10.12 8.94 13.70
C THR A 186 -10.78 8.32 12.48
N THR A 187 -10.36 7.12 12.10
CA THR A 187 -10.99 6.32 11.05
C THR A 187 -11.50 5.02 11.65
N ILE A 188 -12.48 4.38 11.00
CA ILE A 188 -12.83 3.01 11.30
C ILE A 188 -11.93 2.12 10.44
N ASN A 189 -11.02 1.39 11.08
CA ASN A 189 -10.09 0.50 10.39
C ASN A 189 -10.80 -0.78 9.97
N THR A 190 -10.64 -1.16 8.70
CA THR A 190 -11.42 -2.22 8.06
C THR A 190 -10.57 -3.12 7.19
N VAL A 191 -11.07 -4.34 6.94
CA VAL A 191 -10.61 -5.23 5.87
C VAL A 191 -11.69 -5.29 4.79
N GLY A 192 -11.30 -5.15 3.53
CA GLY A 192 -12.19 -5.26 2.38
C GLY A 192 -12.21 -6.68 1.81
N PHE A 193 -13.38 -7.17 1.41
CA PHE A 193 -13.55 -8.50 0.83
C PHE A 193 -14.41 -8.46 -0.44
N GLY A 194 -13.89 -9.05 -1.51
CA GLY A 194 -14.55 -9.17 -2.81
C GLY A 194 -14.17 -8.10 -3.82
N GLY A 195 -14.76 -8.22 -5.00
CA GLY A 195 -14.46 -7.36 -6.14
C GLY A 195 -13.21 -7.80 -6.91
N THR A 196 -12.79 -6.95 -7.84
CA THR A 196 -11.62 -7.11 -8.71
C THR A 196 -10.32 -6.69 -8.01
N HIS A 197 -9.18 -6.83 -8.71
CA HIS A 197 -7.88 -6.31 -8.25
C HIS A 197 -7.92 -4.80 -7.97
N TYR A 198 -8.52 -4.02 -8.87
CA TYR A 198 -8.85 -2.61 -8.67
C TYR A 198 -10.32 -2.49 -8.30
N SER A 199 -10.65 -2.45 -7.00
CA SER A 199 -12.05 -2.52 -6.55
C SER A 199 -12.66 -1.14 -6.38
N ALA A 200 -13.41 -0.67 -7.39
CA ALA A 200 -14.04 0.66 -7.40
C ALA A 200 -14.93 0.93 -6.17
N LYS A 201 -15.65 -0.08 -5.65
CA LYS A 201 -16.48 0.06 -4.44
C LYS A 201 -15.63 0.32 -3.19
N HIS A 202 -14.59 -0.47 -2.99
CA HIS A 202 -13.69 -0.32 -1.85
C HIS A 202 -12.90 0.98 -1.96
N THR A 203 -12.41 1.34 -3.15
CA THR A 203 -11.80 2.65 -3.43
C THR A 203 -12.73 3.78 -3.02
N LYS A 204 -14.00 3.75 -3.46
CA LYS A 204 -14.99 4.79 -3.11
C LYS A 204 -15.25 4.87 -1.60
N LEU A 205 -15.44 3.73 -0.93
CA LEU A 205 -15.63 3.70 0.52
C LEU A 205 -14.41 4.24 1.26
N ASN A 206 -13.20 3.86 0.84
CA ASN A 206 -11.96 4.34 1.44
C ASN A 206 -11.81 5.86 1.24
N LEU A 207 -12.13 6.39 0.06
CA LEU A 207 -12.01 7.82 -0.23
C LEU A 207 -13.09 8.69 0.44
N ASP A 208 -14.35 8.22 0.46
CA ASP A 208 -15.52 9.09 0.68
C ASP A 208 -16.28 8.80 1.98
N SER A 209 -15.81 7.87 2.82
CA SER A 209 -16.46 7.52 4.10
C SER A 209 -15.51 7.62 5.30
N GLN A 210 -15.95 7.20 6.47
CA GLN A 210 -15.11 7.07 7.67
C GLN A 210 -14.20 5.84 7.67
N TYR A 211 -14.43 4.90 6.76
CA TYR A 211 -13.65 3.66 6.69
C TYR A 211 -12.26 3.90 6.12
N ALA A 212 -11.26 3.26 6.73
CA ALA A 212 -9.91 3.12 6.20
C ALA A 212 -9.65 1.63 5.99
N ILE A 213 -9.39 1.23 4.74
CA ILE A 213 -9.16 -0.17 4.37
C ILE A 213 -7.67 -0.44 4.43
N GLY A 214 -7.29 -1.45 5.22
CA GLY A 214 -5.93 -1.99 5.27
C GLY A 214 -5.74 -3.00 4.15
N HIS A 215 -5.99 -4.27 4.47
CA HIS A 215 -6.00 -5.32 3.45
C HIS A 215 -7.29 -5.30 2.63
N LEU A 216 -7.14 -5.55 1.33
CA LEU A 216 -8.23 -5.75 0.38
C LEU A 216 -8.08 -7.14 -0.24
N VAL A 217 -8.96 -8.06 0.13
CA VAL A 217 -8.99 -9.45 -0.35
C VAL A 217 -9.89 -9.55 -1.57
N PRO A 218 -9.35 -9.71 -2.78
CA PRO A 218 -10.14 -9.74 -4.01
C PRO A 218 -10.87 -11.08 -4.17
N LYS A 219 -11.85 -11.13 -5.05
CA LYS A 219 -12.63 -12.34 -5.35
C LYS A 219 -11.76 -13.55 -5.72
N HIS A 220 -10.70 -13.33 -6.49
CA HIS A 220 -9.85 -14.43 -6.99
C HIS A 220 -9.12 -15.16 -5.86
N ALA A 221 -8.75 -14.47 -4.77
CA ALA A 221 -8.13 -15.11 -3.60
C ALA A 221 -9.03 -16.20 -2.99
N PHE A 222 -10.35 -15.96 -2.95
CA PHE A 222 -11.31 -16.98 -2.52
C PHE A 222 -11.46 -18.11 -3.54
N GLU A 223 -11.38 -17.81 -4.84
CA GLU A 223 -11.44 -18.82 -5.90
C GLU A 223 -10.21 -19.74 -5.92
N GLU A 224 -9.06 -19.20 -5.53
CA GLU A 224 -7.79 -19.90 -5.42
C GLU A 224 -7.57 -20.59 -4.06
N GLY A 225 -8.55 -20.49 -3.15
CA GLY A 225 -8.55 -21.25 -1.90
C GLY A 225 -7.81 -20.58 -0.74
N MET A 226 -7.99 -19.26 -0.55
CA MET A 226 -7.54 -18.57 0.67
C MET A 226 -7.96 -19.35 1.93
N THR A 227 -7.01 -19.55 2.84
CA THR A 227 -7.20 -20.29 4.08
C THR A 227 -7.74 -19.42 5.21
N THR A 228 -8.25 -20.06 6.25
CA THR A 228 -8.78 -19.38 7.45
C THR A 228 -7.67 -18.67 8.24
N SER A 229 -6.44 -19.21 8.22
CA SER A 229 -5.25 -18.56 8.79
C SER A 229 -4.94 -17.25 8.08
N VAL A 230 -4.97 -17.21 6.74
CA VAL A 230 -4.79 -15.98 5.97
C VAL A 230 -5.91 -14.99 6.27
N LEU A 231 -7.17 -15.42 6.29
CA LEU A 231 -8.31 -14.58 6.67
C LEU A 231 -8.06 -13.91 8.03
N LYS A 232 -7.70 -14.69 9.04
CA LYS A 232 -7.42 -14.19 10.38
C LYS A 232 -6.26 -13.19 10.38
N ALA A 233 -5.19 -13.50 9.65
CA ALA A 233 -4.02 -12.64 9.53
C ALA A 233 -4.37 -11.27 8.93
N THR A 234 -5.36 -11.16 8.03
CA THR A 234 -5.77 -9.85 7.49
C THR A 234 -6.31 -8.90 8.56
N PHE A 235 -6.98 -9.41 9.60
CA PHE A 235 -7.42 -8.58 10.72
C PHE A 235 -6.29 -8.36 11.72
N GLU A 236 -5.57 -9.43 12.11
CA GLU A 236 -4.49 -9.37 13.10
C GLU A 236 -3.35 -8.43 12.69
N LYS A 237 -3.01 -8.41 11.40
CA LYS A 237 -1.95 -7.56 10.85
C LYS A 237 -2.45 -6.18 10.37
N THR A 238 -3.72 -5.86 10.59
CA THR A 238 -4.24 -4.51 10.42
C THR A 238 -4.23 -3.78 11.76
N ILE A 239 -3.37 -2.77 11.92
CA ILE A 239 -3.23 -2.08 13.21
C ILE A 239 -4.45 -1.22 13.56
N GLY A 240 -4.62 -0.90 14.84
CA GLY A 240 -5.68 -0.02 15.34
C GLY A 240 -7.02 -0.71 15.63
N ASP A 241 -6.98 -1.94 16.16
CA ASP A 241 -8.16 -2.74 16.56
C ASP A 241 -9.20 -2.91 15.43
N CYS A 242 -8.74 -3.42 14.28
CA CYS A 242 -9.58 -3.66 13.12
C CYS A 242 -10.61 -4.76 13.41
N ARG A 243 -11.88 -4.37 13.57
CA ARG A 243 -13.01 -5.28 13.82
C ARG A 243 -14.17 -5.12 12.84
N THR A 244 -13.92 -4.57 11.66
CA THR A 244 -14.96 -4.33 10.66
C THR A 244 -14.55 -4.90 9.30
N ALA A 245 -15.44 -5.70 8.72
CA ALA A 245 -15.33 -6.26 7.38
C ALA A 245 -16.24 -5.51 6.41
N LEU A 246 -15.66 -4.89 5.38
CA LEU A 246 -16.43 -4.35 4.25
C LEU A 246 -16.55 -5.46 3.20
N VAL A 247 -17.76 -5.91 2.91
CA VAL A 247 -17.98 -7.05 2.02
C VAL A 247 -18.74 -6.60 0.78
N ASP A 248 -18.05 -6.58 -0.37
CA ASP A 248 -18.71 -6.41 -1.67
C ASP A 248 -19.60 -7.62 -1.94
N TRP A 249 -20.89 -7.45 -1.65
CA TRP A 249 -21.83 -8.57 -1.62
C TRP A 249 -22.02 -9.17 -3.01
N LYS A 250 -21.89 -8.38 -4.07
CA LYS A 250 -21.97 -8.86 -5.46
C LYS A 250 -20.59 -9.27 -6.01
N GLY A 251 -19.51 -8.79 -5.39
CA GLY A 251 -18.13 -9.11 -5.72
C GLY A 251 -17.66 -10.49 -5.27
N LEU A 252 -18.49 -11.26 -4.53
CA LEU A 252 -18.18 -12.63 -4.12
C LEU A 252 -19.25 -13.63 -4.57
N LYS A 253 -18.81 -14.85 -4.90
CA LYS A 253 -19.71 -15.98 -5.16
C LYS A 253 -20.44 -16.36 -3.86
N GLY A 254 -21.69 -16.83 -3.98
CA GLY A 254 -22.54 -17.18 -2.83
C GLY A 254 -21.84 -18.08 -1.79
N ARG A 255 -21.18 -19.14 -2.26
CA ARG A 255 -20.40 -20.05 -1.40
C ARG A 255 -19.23 -19.38 -0.67
N HIS A 256 -18.55 -18.41 -1.30
CA HIS A 256 -17.42 -17.69 -0.67
C HIS A 256 -17.93 -16.68 0.35
N ARG A 257 -19.08 -16.05 0.10
CA ARG A 257 -19.75 -15.22 1.11
C ARG A 257 -20.13 -16.05 2.32
N GLN A 258 -20.74 -17.21 2.12
CA GLN A 258 -21.12 -18.08 3.24
C GLN A 258 -19.89 -18.50 4.05
N TRP A 259 -18.85 -18.99 3.37
CA TRP A 259 -17.58 -19.34 4.03
C TRP A 259 -16.97 -18.17 4.81
N LEU A 260 -16.95 -16.96 4.24
CA LEU A 260 -16.45 -15.77 4.92
C LEU A 260 -17.25 -15.48 6.18
N LEU A 261 -18.59 -15.48 6.07
CA LEU A 261 -19.47 -15.23 7.21
C LEU A 261 -19.24 -16.27 8.31
N ASP A 262 -19.23 -17.56 7.96
CA ASP A 262 -19.04 -18.65 8.91
C ASP A 262 -17.73 -18.50 9.71
N ASN A 263 -16.65 -18.06 9.07
CA ASN A 263 -15.35 -17.85 9.72
C ASN A 263 -15.24 -16.52 10.48
N LEU A 264 -16.15 -15.56 10.25
CA LEU A 264 -16.18 -14.29 10.99
C LEU A 264 -17.17 -14.29 12.15
N LEU A 265 -18.13 -15.22 12.20
CA LEU A 265 -19.18 -15.31 13.24
C LEU A 265 -18.61 -15.34 14.66
N GLU A 266 -17.50 -16.05 14.88
CA GLU A 266 -16.88 -16.22 16.19
C GLU A 266 -15.91 -15.07 16.57
N SER A 267 -15.62 -14.15 15.63
CA SER A 267 -14.50 -13.22 15.74
C SER A 267 -14.86 -11.82 16.28
N SER A 268 -16.11 -11.58 16.72
CA SER A 268 -16.60 -10.23 17.09
C SER A 268 -16.39 -9.17 16.00
N VAL A 269 -16.36 -9.58 14.72
CA VAL A 269 -16.16 -8.70 13.56
C VAL A 269 -17.52 -8.21 13.07
N GLU A 270 -17.68 -6.89 12.97
CA GLU A 270 -18.83 -6.24 12.34
C GLU A 270 -18.76 -6.43 10.82
N ILE A 271 -19.87 -6.83 10.20
CA ILE A 271 -19.95 -7.01 8.75
C ILE A 271 -20.81 -5.91 8.14
N VAL A 272 -20.19 -5.10 7.29
CA VAL A 272 -20.84 -4.05 6.51
C VAL A 272 -20.92 -4.51 5.05
N LYS A 273 -22.13 -4.65 4.53
CA LYS A 273 -22.35 -5.06 3.14
C LYS A 273 -22.29 -3.85 2.21
N CYS A 274 -21.54 -3.94 1.11
CA CYS A 274 -21.43 -2.91 0.07
C CYS A 274 -21.62 -3.42 -1.36
#